data_AF-A0A168HXM3-F1
#
_entry.id   AF-A0A168HXM3-F1
#
_cell.length_a   1.000
_cell.length_b   1.000
_cell.length_c   1.000
_cell.angle_alpha   90.00
_cell.angle_beta   90.00
_cell.angle_gamma   90.00
#
_symmetry.space_group_name_H-M   'P 1'
#
loop_
_entity.id
_entity.type
_entity.pdbx_description
1 polymer ?
#
loop_
_entity_poly.entity_id
_entity_poly.type
_entity_poly.pdbx_seq_one_letter_code
_entity_poly.pdbx_strand_id
1 'polypeptide(L)'
;EDRESRAYISLGQGSRRVNYAKVYAGFYESGRNRVPFLMVVKVGAPNEALSTARAPGNRGKRDSMVIVLSFLERCMNLVHNRITPLDFELFNLCYNLLGIDPREFKYMLVTDADTQVQDDVVFRMVSRLEADPKILAINGHIRPANPEENIVTMLQIFPLYMTFYSGLAYEACLGRVTTINGGFVMYRIWTELPGNLPAAGDTSLIGGFAAPRPDTMHMENVLLLGEEQYFGIVLLRSNPQYRFAFEPEAIAYATLPTNFFALQALQIRNLRVTFNTQVEFQHVAKHLGLMYWLISFTKLLDMI
;
A
#
# COMPACT_ATOMS: atom_id res chain seq x y z
N GLU A 1 -25.19 -1.40 15.61
CA GLU A 1 -25.16 -2.61 16.48
C GLU A 1 -23.72 -2.97 16.77
N ASP A 2 -23.41 -3.41 17.98
CA ASP A 2 -22.06 -3.85 18.32
C ASP A 2 -21.79 -5.21 17.67
N ARG A 3 -20.83 -5.25 16.74
CA ARG A 3 -20.51 -6.45 15.94
C ARG A 3 -19.59 -7.38 16.71
N GLU A 4 -19.74 -8.68 16.47
CA GLU A 4 -18.86 -9.71 17.05
C GLU A 4 -17.42 -9.54 16.56
N SER A 5 -16.45 -9.68 17.46
CA SER A 5 -15.03 -9.62 17.12
C SER A 5 -14.56 -10.93 16.50
N ARG A 6 -13.96 -10.88 15.31
CA ARG A 6 -13.43 -12.03 14.59
C ARG A 6 -11.91 -12.09 14.69
N ALA A 7 -11.38 -13.29 14.94
CA ALA A 7 -9.94 -13.52 15.04
C ALA A 7 -9.28 -13.59 13.65
N TYR A 8 -8.05 -13.08 13.57
CA TYR A 8 -7.18 -13.21 12.40
C TYR A 8 -5.71 -13.32 12.81
N ILE A 9 -4.87 -13.78 11.88
CA ILE A 9 -3.43 -13.84 12.07
C ILE A 9 -2.84 -12.50 11.64
N SER A 10 -2.27 -11.79 12.61
CA SER A 10 -1.63 -10.48 12.40
C SER A 10 -0.10 -10.61 12.29
N LEU A 11 0.55 -9.50 11.94
CA LEU A 11 2.02 -9.38 11.93
C LEU A 11 2.65 -9.22 13.33
N GLY A 12 1.88 -9.35 14.40
CA GLY A 12 2.42 -9.26 15.76
C GLY A 12 3.26 -10.45 16.19
N GLN A 13 4.08 -10.23 17.22
CA GLN A 13 4.96 -11.25 17.79
C GLN A 13 4.41 -11.84 19.10
N GLY A 14 4.65 -13.13 19.33
CA GLY A 14 4.22 -13.82 20.56
C GLY A 14 2.70 -13.78 20.74
N SER A 15 2.24 -13.34 21.93
CA SER A 15 0.81 -13.21 22.25
C SER A 15 0.06 -12.26 21.33
N ARG A 16 0.78 -11.34 20.68
CA ARG A 16 0.22 -10.38 19.73
C ARG A 16 -0.10 -11.02 18.38
N ARG A 17 0.43 -12.19 18.03
CA ARG A 17 0.22 -12.79 16.69
C ARG A 17 -1.26 -13.00 16.34
N VAL A 18 -2.07 -13.42 17.30
CA VAL A 18 -3.53 -13.50 17.13
C VAL A 18 -4.13 -12.15 17.50
N ASN A 19 -4.80 -11.52 16.54
CA ASN A 19 -5.50 -10.26 16.74
C ASN A 19 -6.98 -10.43 16.42
N TYR A 20 -7.80 -9.48 16.86
CA TYR A 20 -9.23 -9.48 16.62
C TYR A 20 -9.64 -8.18 15.93
N ALA A 21 -10.63 -8.27 15.06
CA ALA A 21 -11.23 -7.12 14.41
C ALA A 21 -12.75 -7.24 14.34
N LYS A 22 -13.44 -6.10 14.37
CA LYS A 22 -14.87 -5.98 14.11
C LYS A 22 -15.06 -5.42 12.69
N VAL A 23 -15.99 -5.99 11.93
CA VAL A 23 -16.27 -5.56 10.56
C VAL A 23 -17.65 -4.91 10.52
N TYR A 24 -17.69 -3.71 9.94
CA TYR A 24 -18.90 -2.96 9.68
C TYR A 24 -19.04 -2.76 8.18
N ALA A 25 -20.28 -2.68 7.73
CA ALA A 25 -20.61 -2.49 6.33
C ALA A 25 -21.77 -1.51 6.23
N GLY A 26 -21.80 -0.71 5.17
CA GLY A 26 -22.85 0.27 4.97
C GLY A 26 -22.73 0.95 3.61
N PHE A 27 -23.51 2.00 3.44
CA PHE A 27 -23.51 2.82 2.23
C PHE A 27 -23.29 4.27 2.63
N TYR A 28 -22.38 4.93 1.92
CA TYR A 28 -22.17 6.36 1.99
C TYR A 28 -22.98 7.01 0.86
N GLU A 29 -23.90 7.88 1.23
CA GLU A 29 -24.80 8.55 0.29
C GLU A 29 -24.36 10.01 0.12
N SER A 30 -24.05 10.39 -1.12
CA SER A 30 -23.70 11.75 -1.49
C SER A 30 -24.56 12.17 -2.68
N GLY A 31 -25.60 12.95 -2.38
CA GLY A 31 -26.60 13.36 -3.36
C GLY A 31 -27.33 12.17 -3.98
N ARG A 32 -27.10 11.91 -5.26
CA ARG A 32 -27.69 10.76 -5.99
C ARG A 32 -26.79 9.53 -6.02
N ASN A 33 -25.54 9.66 -5.56
CA ASN A 33 -24.56 8.59 -5.59
C ASN A 33 -24.56 7.85 -4.26
N ARG A 34 -24.46 6.52 -4.34
CA ARG A 34 -24.42 5.63 -3.19
C ARG A 34 -23.20 4.74 -3.32
N VAL A 35 -22.26 4.85 -2.39
CA VAL A 35 -20.99 4.13 -2.40
C VAL A 35 -20.98 3.12 -1.27
N PRO A 36 -20.90 1.81 -1.55
CA PRO A 36 -20.78 0.79 -0.51
C PRO A 36 -19.41 0.91 0.17
N PHE A 37 -19.38 0.71 1.49
CA PHE A 37 -18.13 0.70 2.25
C PHE A 37 -18.08 -0.49 3.22
N LEU A 38 -16.85 -0.94 3.46
CA LEU A 38 -16.49 -1.89 4.52
C LEU A 38 -15.48 -1.22 5.44
N MET A 39 -15.71 -1.32 6.74
CA MET A 39 -14.83 -0.78 7.77
C MET A 39 -14.35 -1.91 8.68
N VAL A 40 -13.04 -2.09 8.76
CA VAL A 40 -12.39 -3.08 9.64
C VAL A 40 -11.76 -2.35 10.82
N VAL A 41 -12.31 -2.55 12.01
CA VAL A 41 -11.81 -1.96 13.25
C VAL A 41 -11.00 -3.01 14.00
N LYS A 42 -9.69 -2.82 14.06
CA LYS A 42 -8.78 -3.68 14.84
C LYS A 42 -8.98 -3.39 16.33
N VAL A 43 -9.30 -4.41 17.12
CA VAL A 43 -9.65 -4.26 18.54
C VAL A 43 -8.64 -4.88 19.51
N GLY A 44 -7.67 -5.67 19.02
CA GLY A 44 -6.70 -6.32 19.90
C GLY A 44 -7.19 -7.67 20.42
N ALA A 45 -6.27 -8.48 20.94
CA ALA A 45 -6.65 -9.60 21.79
C ALA A 45 -7.40 -9.10 23.04
N PRO A 46 -8.29 -9.90 23.67
CA PRO A 46 -9.00 -9.50 24.89
C PRO A 46 -8.06 -8.99 26.00
N ASN A 47 -6.86 -9.55 26.07
CA ASN A 47 -5.84 -9.17 27.04
C ASN A 47 -5.21 -7.78 26.76
N GLU A 48 -5.28 -7.29 25.53
CA GLU A 48 -4.77 -5.96 25.14
C GLU A 48 -5.75 -4.84 25.50
N ALA A 49 -7.05 -5.13 25.61
CA ALA A 49 -8.08 -4.15 25.95
C ALA A 49 -7.86 -3.48 27.33
N LEU A 50 -7.09 -4.14 28.21
CA LEU A 50 -6.76 -3.66 29.55
C LEU A 50 -5.53 -2.75 29.59
N SER A 51 -4.77 -2.62 28.49
CA SER A 51 -3.53 -1.82 28.48
C SER A 51 -3.78 -0.40 27.98
N THR A 52 -3.39 0.61 28.75
CA THR A 52 -3.56 2.04 28.44
C THR A 52 -2.44 2.63 27.56
N ALA A 53 -1.37 1.88 27.30
CA ALA A 53 -0.15 2.42 26.68
C ALA A 53 -0.24 2.59 25.15
N ARG A 54 -1.09 1.82 24.46
CA ARG A 54 -1.29 1.88 22.99
C ARG A 54 -2.72 1.55 22.64
N ALA A 55 -3.23 2.12 21.54
CA ALA A 55 -4.50 1.71 20.97
C ALA A 55 -4.47 0.19 20.70
N PRO A 56 -5.38 -0.59 21.30
CA PRO A 56 -5.33 -2.05 21.25
C PRO A 56 -5.51 -2.53 19.81
N GLY A 57 -4.78 -3.58 19.42
CA GLY A 57 -4.86 -4.13 18.07
C GLY A 57 -4.16 -3.35 16.95
N ASN A 58 -3.54 -2.20 17.22
CA ASN A 58 -2.77 -1.48 16.20
C ASN A 58 -1.46 -2.22 15.86
N ARG A 59 -1.28 -2.56 14.58
CA ARG A 59 -0.13 -3.30 14.02
C ARG A 59 0.47 -2.66 12.76
N GLY A 60 0.25 -1.36 12.56
CA GLY A 60 0.78 -0.63 11.41
C GLY A 60 -0.03 -0.81 10.13
N LYS A 61 0.34 -0.09 9.06
CA LYS A 61 -0.40 -0.11 7.80
C LYS A 61 -0.16 -1.41 7.04
N ARG A 62 1.03 -2.02 7.15
CA ARG A 62 1.37 -3.32 6.56
C ARG A 62 0.40 -4.40 6.99
N ASP A 63 0.03 -4.44 8.27
CA ASP A 63 -0.95 -5.41 8.77
C ASP A 63 -2.33 -5.16 8.15
N SER A 64 -2.72 -3.90 7.92
CA SER A 64 -3.97 -3.57 7.22
C SER A 64 -3.93 -4.03 5.76
N MET A 65 -2.81 -3.80 5.07
CA MET A 65 -2.59 -4.28 3.71
C MET A 65 -2.64 -5.80 3.63
N VAL A 66 -2.03 -6.51 4.59
CA VAL A 66 -2.06 -7.98 4.66
C VAL A 66 -3.47 -8.51 4.87
N ILE A 67 -4.32 -7.85 5.67
CA ILE A 67 -5.74 -8.24 5.82
C ILE A 67 -6.43 -8.21 4.46
N VAL A 68 -6.32 -7.10 3.73
CA VAL A 68 -6.99 -6.93 2.43
C VAL A 68 -6.43 -7.91 1.39
N LEU A 69 -5.11 -8.02 1.26
CA LEU A 69 -4.47 -8.91 0.29
C LEU A 69 -4.78 -10.38 0.59
N SER A 70 -4.73 -10.80 1.86
CA SER A 70 -5.08 -12.17 2.26
C SER A 70 -6.55 -12.48 2.00
N PHE A 71 -7.44 -11.52 2.27
CA PHE A 71 -8.86 -11.66 1.96
C PHE A 71 -9.10 -11.86 0.46
N LEU A 72 -8.51 -11.01 -0.38
CA LEU A 72 -8.64 -11.10 -1.84
C LEU A 72 -8.06 -12.41 -2.39
N GLU A 73 -6.86 -12.80 -1.95
CA GLU A 73 -6.24 -14.09 -2.31
C GLU A 73 -7.18 -15.26 -2.01
N ARG A 74 -7.71 -15.32 -0.78
CA ARG A 74 -8.54 -16.44 -0.32
C ARG A 74 -9.87 -16.49 -1.05
N CYS A 75 -10.46 -15.33 -1.37
CA CYS A 75 -11.68 -15.26 -2.17
C CYS A 75 -11.48 -15.83 -3.57
N MET A 76 -10.30 -15.64 -4.16
CA MET A 76 -9.97 -16.12 -5.50
C MET A 76 -9.56 -17.59 -5.52
N ASN A 77 -8.97 -18.11 -4.43
CA ASN A 77 -8.47 -19.47 -4.35
C ASN A 77 -9.07 -20.27 -3.17
N LEU A 78 -10.39 -20.37 -3.15
CA LEU A 78 -11.15 -21.04 -2.07
C LEU A 78 -10.89 -22.55 -1.98
N VAL A 79 -10.44 -23.19 -3.06
CA VAL A 79 -10.19 -24.64 -3.11
C VAL A 79 -8.94 -25.02 -2.32
N HIS A 80 -7.93 -24.14 -2.29
CA HIS A 80 -6.63 -24.43 -1.71
C HIS A 80 -6.35 -23.71 -0.39
N ASN A 81 -7.05 -22.61 -0.10
CA ASN A 81 -6.76 -21.77 1.05
C ASN A 81 -7.83 -21.85 2.15
N ARG A 82 -7.36 -21.92 3.41
CA ARG A 82 -8.23 -21.85 4.59
C ARG A 82 -8.64 -20.39 4.86
N ILE A 83 -9.94 -20.17 5.01
CA ILE A 83 -10.52 -18.86 5.34
C ILE A 83 -10.41 -18.63 6.86
N THR A 84 -10.02 -17.42 7.30
CA THR A 84 -10.08 -17.06 8.73
C THR A 84 -11.49 -16.59 9.12
N PRO A 85 -11.85 -16.59 10.41
CA PRO A 85 -13.12 -16.01 10.85
C PRO A 85 -13.34 -14.57 10.37
N LEU A 86 -12.27 -13.78 10.29
CA LEU A 86 -12.34 -12.41 9.77
C LEU A 86 -12.63 -12.37 8.26
N ASP A 87 -11.93 -13.19 7.47
CA ASP A 87 -12.14 -13.27 6.02
C ASP A 87 -13.57 -13.70 5.67
N PHE A 88 -14.13 -14.63 6.46
CA PHE A 88 -15.51 -15.08 6.29
C PHE A 88 -16.52 -13.96 6.56
N GLU A 89 -16.33 -13.19 7.63
CA GLU A 89 -17.20 -12.05 7.95
C GLU A 89 -17.10 -10.95 6.87
N LEU A 90 -15.89 -10.67 6.37
CA LEU A 90 -15.67 -9.76 5.25
C LEU A 90 -16.42 -10.23 3.99
N PHE A 91 -16.30 -11.52 3.65
CA PHE A 91 -17.00 -12.11 2.50
C PHE A 91 -18.52 -12.02 2.68
N ASN A 92 -19.03 -12.41 3.85
CA ASN A 92 -20.45 -12.37 4.17
C ASN A 92 -21.03 -10.97 4.02
N LEU A 93 -20.32 -9.94 4.51
CA LEU A 93 -20.79 -8.57 4.40
C LEU A 93 -20.68 -8.02 2.99
N CYS A 94 -19.60 -8.31 2.28
CA CYS A 94 -19.43 -7.89 0.89
C CYS A 94 -20.51 -8.52 0.00
N TYR A 95 -20.69 -9.84 0.11
CA TYR A 95 -21.58 -10.59 -0.78
C TYR A 95 -23.05 -10.46 -0.38
N ASN A 96 -23.42 -10.76 0.87
CA ASN A 96 -24.83 -10.84 1.27
C ASN A 96 -25.43 -9.46 1.61
N LEU A 97 -24.66 -8.53 2.19
CA LEU A 97 -25.18 -7.23 2.58
C LEU A 97 -25.01 -6.19 1.46
N LEU A 98 -23.81 -6.10 0.87
CA LEU A 98 -23.52 -5.11 -0.16
C LEU A 98 -23.89 -5.60 -1.57
N GLY A 99 -24.09 -6.91 -1.76
CA GLY A 99 -24.45 -7.48 -3.06
C GLY A 99 -23.29 -7.49 -4.06
N ILE A 100 -22.05 -7.43 -3.59
CA ILE A 100 -20.84 -7.35 -4.43
C ILE A 100 -20.01 -8.62 -4.24
N ASP A 101 -19.69 -9.31 -5.34
CA ASP A 101 -18.75 -10.41 -5.30
C ASP A 101 -17.31 -9.88 -5.22
N PRO A 102 -16.56 -10.13 -4.13
CA PRO A 102 -15.18 -9.65 -4.00
C PRO A 102 -14.24 -10.23 -5.07
N ARG A 103 -14.64 -11.29 -5.79
CA ARG A 103 -13.86 -11.87 -6.90
C ARG A 103 -13.88 -11.00 -8.16
N GLU A 104 -14.82 -10.07 -8.27
CA GLU A 104 -14.92 -9.14 -9.40
C GLU A 104 -13.98 -7.92 -9.24
N PHE A 105 -13.31 -7.77 -8.09
CA PHE A 105 -12.37 -6.68 -7.86
C PHE A 105 -11.11 -6.83 -8.71
N LYS A 106 -10.98 -5.98 -9.73
CA LYS A 106 -9.82 -5.94 -10.64
C LYS A 106 -8.71 -5.01 -10.14
N TYR A 107 -9.07 -3.93 -9.46
CA TYR A 107 -8.16 -2.85 -9.05
C TYR A 107 -8.33 -2.46 -7.58
N MET A 108 -7.24 -2.05 -6.94
CA MET A 108 -7.21 -1.56 -5.56
C MET A 108 -6.45 -0.24 -5.50
N LEU A 109 -7.15 0.86 -5.20
CA LEU A 109 -6.51 2.14 -4.87
C LEU A 109 -6.22 2.18 -3.36
N VAL A 110 -4.96 2.47 -3.02
CA VAL A 110 -4.51 2.63 -1.64
C VAL A 110 -4.14 4.09 -1.42
N THR A 111 -4.73 4.70 -0.40
CA THR A 111 -4.43 6.07 -0.01
C THR A 111 -4.48 6.25 1.51
N ASP A 112 -3.78 7.26 2.01
CA ASP A 112 -3.82 7.63 3.43
C ASP A 112 -5.12 8.38 3.76
N ALA A 113 -5.58 8.22 5.01
CA ALA A 113 -6.87 8.78 5.45
C ALA A 113 -6.90 10.32 5.50
N ASP A 114 -5.74 10.96 5.57
CA ASP A 114 -5.54 12.41 5.57
C ASP A 114 -5.23 12.97 4.16
N THR A 115 -5.33 12.13 3.13
CA THR A 115 -5.11 12.52 1.74
C THR A 115 -6.42 12.84 1.04
N GLN A 116 -6.49 13.99 0.39
CA GLN A 116 -7.62 14.37 -0.47
C GLN A 116 -7.30 13.99 -1.92
N VAL A 117 -8.26 13.47 -2.67
CA VAL A 117 -8.05 13.02 -4.06
C VAL A 117 -8.95 13.81 -5.01
N GLN A 118 -8.48 14.07 -6.23
CA GLN A 118 -9.33 14.68 -7.27
C GLN A 118 -10.41 13.69 -7.75
N ASP A 119 -11.53 14.23 -8.23
CA ASP A 119 -12.73 13.45 -8.57
C ASP A 119 -12.51 12.45 -9.72
N ASP A 120 -11.59 12.73 -10.63
CA ASP A 120 -11.33 11.95 -11.85
C ASP A 120 -10.17 10.95 -11.71
N VAL A 121 -9.52 10.89 -10.55
CA VAL A 121 -8.36 10.02 -10.26
C VAL A 121 -8.63 8.56 -10.62
N VAL A 122 -9.76 8.04 -10.15
CA VAL A 122 -10.09 6.62 -10.32
C VAL A 122 -10.23 6.30 -11.81
N PHE A 123 -10.90 7.17 -12.56
CA PHE A 123 -11.08 7.01 -14.00
C PHE A 123 -9.75 7.05 -14.75
N ARG A 124 -8.87 8.01 -14.44
CA ARG A 124 -7.55 8.16 -15.10
C ARG A 124 -6.66 6.96 -14.84
N MET A 125 -6.51 6.55 -13.59
CA MET A 125 -5.65 5.42 -13.22
C MET A 125 -6.17 4.10 -13.79
N VAL A 126 -7.48 3.86 -13.75
CA VAL A 126 -8.09 2.66 -14.36
C VAL A 126 -7.88 2.67 -15.87
N SER A 127 -8.13 3.80 -16.55
CA SER A 127 -7.93 3.91 -18.00
C SER A 127 -6.48 3.61 -18.39
N ARG A 128 -5.51 4.09 -17.61
CA ARG A 128 -4.08 3.83 -17.84
C ARG A 128 -3.71 2.36 -17.61
N LEU A 129 -4.30 1.72 -16.59
CA LEU A 129 -4.14 0.28 -16.36
C LEU A 129 -4.75 -0.54 -17.48
N GLU A 130 -5.97 -0.26 -17.92
CA GLU A 130 -6.62 -0.98 -19.03
C GLU A 130 -5.87 -0.82 -20.36
N ALA A 131 -5.26 0.35 -20.59
CA ALA A 131 -4.46 0.60 -21.79
C ALA A 131 -3.18 -0.26 -21.90
N ASP A 132 -2.63 -0.74 -20.78
CA ASP A 132 -1.45 -1.60 -20.80
C ASP A 132 -1.55 -2.73 -19.74
N PRO A 133 -1.80 -3.98 -20.17
CA PRO A 133 -1.93 -5.12 -19.27
C PRO A 133 -0.62 -5.50 -18.56
N LYS A 134 0.54 -4.98 -19.00
CA LYS A 134 1.84 -5.19 -18.32
C LYS A 134 2.03 -4.26 -17.12
N ILE A 135 1.17 -3.27 -16.91
CA ILE A 135 1.24 -2.38 -15.75
C ILE A 135 0.57 -3.05 -14.55
N LEU A 136 1.36 -3.23 -13.49
CA LEU A 136 0.93 -3.85 -12.23
C LEU A 136 0.46 -2.82 -11.20
N ALA A 137 1.09 -1.66 -11.17
CA ALA A 137 0.74 -0.58 -10.26
C ALA A 137 1.03 0.78 -10.89
N ILE A 138 0.23 1.78 -10.51
CA ILE A 138 0.36 3.17 -10.96
C ILE A 138 0.48 4.07 -9.75
N ASN A 139 1.55 4.86 -9.72
CA ASN A 139 1.69 5.96 -8.78
C ASN A 139 0.93 7.18 -9.30
N GLY A 140 0.20 7.87 -8.42
CA GLY A 140 -0.32 9.20 -8.73
C GLY A 140 0.61 10.31 -8.26
N HIS A 141 0.27 11.54 -8.60
CA HIS A 141 1.00 12.74 -8.21
C HIS A 141 0.46 13.30 -6.90
N ILE A 142 1.29 13.29 -5.85
CA ILE A 142 0.96 13.92 -4.57
C ILE A 142 1.43 15.37 -4.57
N ARG A 143 0.51 16.30 -4.28
CA ARG A 143 0.74 17.74 -4.15
C ARG A 143 0.50 18.19 -2.70
N PRO A 144 1.11 19.30 -2.25
CA PRO A 144 0.83 19.86 -0.94
C PRO A 144 -0.56 20.53 -0.92
N ALA A 145 -1.33 20.29 0.14
CA ALA A 145 -2.61 20.97 0.38
C ALA A 145 -2.42 22.40 0.95
N ASN A 146 -1.33 22.63 1.69
CA ASN A 146 -1.01 23.86 2.41
C ASN A 146 0.40 24.40 2.08
N PRO A 147 0.73 24.66 0.79
CA PRO A 147 2.09 25.03 0.38
C PRO A 147 2.60 26.32 1.02
N GLU A 148 1.73 27.32 1.17
CA GLU A 148 2.09 28.69 1.58
C GLU A 148 1.67 29.04 3.02
N GLU A 149 1.36 28.04 3.85
CA GLU A 149 0.93 28.30 5.23
C GLU A 149 2.04 28.93 6.08
N ASN A 150 3.28 28.48 5.93
CA ASN A 150 4.44 29.11 6.58
C ASN A 150 5.77 28.80 5.86
N ILE A 151 6.88 29.35 6.37
CA ILE A 151 8.23 29.11 5.83
C ILE A 151 8.58 27.61 5.84
N VAL A 152 8.12 26.86 6.85
CA VAL A 152 8.37 25.41 6.96
C VAL A 152 7.67 24.63 5.84
N THR A 153 6.44 24.99 5.49
CA THR A 153 5.72 24.36 4.36
C THR A 153 6.33 24.76 3.03
N MET A 154 6.73 26.03 2.87
CA MET A 154 7.40 26.52 1.65
C MET A 154 8.72 25.77 1.38
N LEU A 155 9.53 25.51 2.42
CA LEU A 155 10.79 24.77 2.29
C LEU A 155 10.60 23.32 1.81
N GLN A 156 9.41 22.75 2.01
CA GLN A 156 9.10 21.36 1.64
C GLN A 156 8.64 21.19 0.20
N ILE A 157 8.19 22.27 -0.46
CA ILE A 157 7.60 22.20 -1.82
C ILE A 157 8.60 21.59 -2.81
N PHE A 158 9.84 22.09 -2.82
CA PHE A 158 10.85 21.64 -3.77
C PHE A 158 11.26 20.17 -3.55
N PRO A 159 11.64 19.72 -2.33
CA PRO A 159 11.93 18.31 -2.08
C PRO A 159 10.74 17.40 -2.43
N LEU A 160 9.52 17.80 -2.09
CA LEU A 160 8.32 17.02 -2.39
C LEU A 160 8.10 16.88 -3.90
N TYR A 161 8.24 17.97 -4.66
CA TYR A 161 8.14 17.94 -6.12
C TYR A 161 9.20 17.03 -6.74
N MET A 162 10.43 17.07 -6.25
CA MET A 162 11.50 16.19 -6.73
C MET A 162 11.18 14.71 -6.50
N THR A 163 10.68 14.35 -5.31
CA THR A 163 10.38 12.96 -4.95
C THR A 163 9.09 12.43 -5.61
N PHE A 164 7.99 13.18 -5.53
CA PHE A 164 6.65 12.71 -5.91
C PHE A 164 6.26 13.03 -7.35
N TYR A 165 7.06 13.83 -8.07
CA TYR A 165 6.82 14.13 -9.47
C TYR A 165 8.06 13.88 -10.32
N SER A 166 9.15 14.62 -10.10
CA SER A 166 10.30 14.61 -11.02
C SER A 166 10.98 13.24 -11.10
N GLY A 167 11.19 12.57 -9.97
CA GLY A 167 11.80 11.23 -9.94
C GLY A 167 10.94 10.19 -10.65
N LEU A 168 9.63 10.18 -10.38
CA LEU A 168 8.70 9.26 -11.03
C LEU A 168 8.58 9.54 -12.54
N ALA A 169 8.53 10.81 -12.94
CA ALA A 169 8.51 11.21 -14.35
C ALA A 169 9.79 10.79 -15.07
N TYR A 170 10.96 10.97 -14.44
CA TYR A 170 12.24 10.52 -14.98
C TYR A 170 12.25 9.01 -15.24
N GLU A 171 11.80 8.20 -14.27
CA GLU A 171 11.71 6.75 -14.44
C GLU A 171 10.67 6.33 -15.49
N ALA A 172 9.54 7.04 -15.54
CA ALA A 172 8.51 6.81 -16.54
C ALA A 172 9.04 7.09 -17.96
N CYS A 173 9.87 8.13 -18.14
CA CYS A 173 10.57 8.42 -19.39
C CYS A 173 11.56 7.30 -19.79
N LEU A 174 12.20 6.65 -18.81
CA LEU A 174 13.03 5.45 -19.04
C LEU A 174 12.21 4.18 -19.29
N GLY A 175 10.87 4.28 -19.29
CA GLY A 175 9.93 3.22 -19.65
C GLY A 175 9.63 2.21 -18.54
N ARG A 176 10.25 2.37 -17.36
CA ARG A 176 10.07 1.48 -16.21
C ARG A 176 10.17 2.28 -14.91
N VAL A 177 9.03 2.44 -14.23
CA VAL A 177 9.02 2.94 -12.86
C VAL A 177 9.45 1.82 -11.92
N THR A 178 10.40 2.13 -11.05
CA THR A 178 11.05 1.24 -10.10
C THR A 178 10.63 1.56 -8.68
N THR A 179 10.34 2.83 -8.39
CA THR A 179 9.88 3.28 -7.09
C THR A 179 8.35 3.33 -7.01
N ILE A 180 7.81 2.74 -5.94
CA ILE A 180 6.46 3.05 -5.49
C ILE A 180 6.59 4.08 -4.37
N ASN A 181 6.04 5.26 -4.59
CA ASN A 181 5.93 6.27 -3.54
C ASN A 181 4.70 5.96 -2.71
N GLY A 182 4.87 5.87 -1.38
CA GLY A 182 3.76 5.56 -0.49
C GLY A 182 2.67 6.64 -0.50
N GLY A 183 1.44 6.26 -0.16
CA GLY A 183 0.32 7.15 0.14
C GLY A 183 -0.70 7.36 -0.98
N PHE A 184 -0.39 7.03 -2.25
CA PHE A 184 -1.35 7.18 -3.35
C PHE A 184 -1.01 6.32 -4.58
N VAL A 185 -1.45 5.06 -4.55
CA VAL A 185 -1.06 4.05 -5.55
C VAL A 185 -2.25 3.16 -5.89
N MET A 186 -2.47 2.91 -7.18
CA MET A 186 -3.45 1.93 -7.65
C MET A 186 -2.75 0.65 -8.08
N TYR A 187 -3.14 -0.47 -7.50
CA TYR A 187 -2.64 -1.81 -7.80
C TYR A 187 -3.65 -2.60 -8.64
N ARG A 188 -3.13 -3.40 -9.57
CA ARG A 188 -3.89 -4.43 -10.26
C ARG A 188 -3.94 -5.68 -9.40
N ILE A 189 -5.14 -6.08 -9.00
CA ILE A 189 -5.36 -7.32 -8.23
C ILE A 189 -5.26 -8.52 -9.16
N TRP A 190 -5.85 -8.42 -10.37
CA TRP A 190 -6.00 -9.52 -11.31
C TRP A 190 -5.47 -9.20 -12.73
N THR A 191 -4.87 -10.22 -13.36
CA THR A 191 -4.39 -10.17 -14.75
C THR A 191 -4.99 -11.30 -15.58
N GLU A 192 -5.44 -10.97 -16.79
CA GLU A 192 -6.05 -11.85 -17.80
C GLU A 192 -5.05 -12.70 -18.61
N LEU A 193 -3.73 -12.57 -18.37
CA LEU A 193 -2.72 -13.27 -19.17
C LEU A 193 -2.74 -14.80 -18.89
N PRO A 194 -2.50 -15.64 -19.91
CA PRO A 194 -2.60 -17.10 -19.78
C PRO A 194 -1.57 -17.62 -18.77
N GLY A 195 -2.06 -18.10 -17.62
CA GLY A 195 -1.23 -18.49 -16.48
C GLY A 195 -1.81 -18.19 -15.08
N ASN A 196 -3.03 -17.65 -14.97
CA ASN A 196 -3.88 -17.61 -13.76
C ASN A 196 -3.15 -17.40 -12.41
N LEU A 197 -2.25 -16.41 -12.34
CA LEU A 197 -1.66 -15.97 -11.08
C LEU A 197 -2.18 -14.56 -10.73
N PRO A 198 -2.77 -14.37 -9.54
CA PRO A 198 -3.23 -13.04 -9.11
C PRO A 198 -2.04 -12.12 -8.87
N ALA A 199 -2.00 -11.00 -9.58
CA ALA A 199 -0.81 -10.17 -9.72
C ALA A 199 -0.39 -9.46 -8.42
N ALA A 200 -1.33 -9.24 -7.49
CA ALA A 200 -1.07 -8.75 -6.13
C ALA A 200 -1.52 -9.73 -5.01
N GLY A 201 -2.28 -10.77 -5.36
CA GLY A 201 -2.88 -11.72 -4.42
C GLY A 201 -2.25 -13.12 -4.45
N ASP A 202 -1.06 -13.30 -5.03
CA ASP A 202 -0.41 -14.60 -5.06
C ASP A 202 0.04 -15.02 -3.64
N THR A 203 -0.15 -16.29 -3.29
CA THR A 203 0.25 -16.87 -1.99
C THR A 203 1.75 -16.64 -1.73
N SER A 204 2.55 -16.67 -2.79
CA SER A 204 3.99 -16.41 -2.70
C SER A 204 4.31 -14.95 -2.34
N LEU A 205 3.56 -14.00 -2.91
CA LEU A 205 3.67 -12.56 -2.63
C LEU A 205 3.27 -12.25 -1.19
N ILE A 206 2.14 -12.81 -0.76
CA ILE A 206 1.60 -12.59 0.59
C ILE A 206 2.51 -13.24 1.63
N GLY A 207 3.09 -14.41 1.36
CA GLY A 207 4.09 -15.02 2.23
C GLY A 207 5.35 -14.16 2.42
N GLY A 208 5.87 -13.57 1.34
CA GLY A 208 7.01 -12.64 1.39
C GLY A 208 6.67 -11.33 2.10
N PHE A 209 5.51 -10.75 1.80
CA PHE A 209 5.06 -9.50 2.39
C PHE A 209 4.54 -9.67 3.83
N ALA A 210 4.14 -10.86 4.25
CA ALA A 210 3.73 -11.16 5.63
C ALA A 210 4.87 -11.73 6.49
N ALA A 211 6.10 -11.79 5.95
CA ALA A 211 7.26 -12.33 6.66
C ALA A 211 7.46 -11.63 8.02
N PRO A 212 7.41 -12.37 9.15
CA PRO A 212 7.20 -11.79 10.48
C PRO A 212 8.45 -11.24 11.18
N ARG A 213 9.62 -11.18 10.52
CA ARG A 213 10.88 -10.96 11.23
C ARG A 213 11.83 -9.94 10.57
N PRO A 214 11.95 -8.74 11.15
CA PRO A 214 13.17 -7.95 11.02
C PRO A 214 14.21 -8.48 12.01
N ASP A 215 15.25 -9.14 11.52
CA ASP A 215 16.38 -9.58 12.36
C ASP A 215 17.49 -8.52 12.46
N THR A 216 17.43 -7.48 11.62
CA THR A 216 18.41 -6.39 11.55
C THR A 216 17.73 -5.03 11.62
N MET A 217 18.46 -4.01 12.09
CA MET A 217 17.98 -2.62 12.09
C MET A 217 17.63 -2.13 10.67
N HIS A 218 18.37 -2.63 9.67
CA HIS A 218 18.06 -2.42 8.26
C HIS A 218 16.65 -2.93 7.94
N MET A 219 16.38 -4.21 8.22
CA MET A 219 15.09 -4.83 7.92
C MET A 219 13.95 -4.23 8.75
N GLU A 220 14.23 -3.75 9.96
CA GLU A 220 13.25 -3.03 10.78
C GLU A 220 12.80 -1.72 10.09
N ASN A 221 13.75 -0.93 9.57
CA ASN A 221 13.41 0.28 8.82
C ASN A 221 12.63 -0.03 7.53
N VAL A 222 13.02 -1.06 6.78
CA VAL A 222 12.32 -1.48 5.56
C VAL A 222 10.89 -1.95 5.87
N LEU A 223 10.74 -2.84 6.84
CA LEU A 223 9.47 -3.53 7.09
C LEU A 223 8.46 -2.74 7.91
N LEU A 224 8.90 -1.83 8.79
CA LEU A 224 8.01 -1.05 9.66
C LEU A 224 7.81 0.38 9.18
N LEU A 225 8.80 0.98 8.52
CA LEU A 225 8.73 2.38 8.09
C LEU A 225 8.57 2.52 6.58
N GLY A 226 9.07 1.56 5.80
CA GLY A 226 9.03 1.52 4.32
C GLY A 226 8.04 0.50 3.74
N GLU A 227 7.02 0.10 4.50
CA GLU A 227 6.13 -1.01 4.18
C GLU A 227 5.50 -0.94 2.77
N GLU A 228 5.06 0.23 2.33
CA GLU A 228 4.45 0.43 1.01
C GLU A 228 5.47 0.36 -0.13
N GLN A 229 6.68 0.88 0.09
CA GLN A 229 7.76 0.80 -0.90
C GLN A 229 8.28 -0.64 -1.01
N TYR A 230 8.40 -1.34 0.12
CA TYR A 230 8.81 -2.75 0.17
C TYR A 230 7.81 -3.65 -0.57
N PHE A 231 6.50 -3.35 -0.47
CA PHE A 231 5.50 -4.08 -1.24
C PHE A 231 5.77 -4.03 -2.75
N GLY A 232 6.17 -2.86 -3.27
CA GLY A 232 6.60 -2.72 -4.67
C GLY A 232 7.78 -3.62 -5.06
N ILE A 233 8.76 -3.77 -4.16
CA ILE A 233 9.90 -4.66 -4.37
C ILE A 233 9.44 -6.12 -4.46
N VAL A 234 8.60 -6.55 -3.53
CA VAL A 234 8.06 -7.91 -3.50
C VAL A 234 7.23 -8.19 -4.75
N LEU A 235 6.41 -7.24 -5.18
CA LEU A 235 5.63 -7.32 -6.42
C LEU A 235 6.51 -7.53 -7.65
N LEU A 236 7.52 -6.68 -7.87
CA LEU A 236 8.42 -6.83 -9.03
C LEU A 236 9.23 -8.11 -8.98
N ARG A 237 9.64 -8.56 -7.79
CA ARG A 237 10.40 -9.80 -7.62
C ARG A 237 9.61 -11.03 -8.06
N SER A 238 8.33 -11.13 -7.70
CA SER A 238 7.50 -12.27 -8.12
C SER A 238 6.97 -12.14 -9.54
N ASN A 239 6.88 -10.90 -10.05
CA ASN A 239 6.27 -10.59 -11.35
C ASN A 239 7.23 -9.78 -12.26
N PRO A 240 8.41 -10.32 -12.61
CA PRO A 240 9.45 -9.58 -13.34
C PRO A 240 9.06 -9.14 -14.77
N GLN A 241 8.05 -9.80 -15.36
CA GLN A 241 7.50 -9.47 -16.68
C GLN A 241 6.60 -8.22 -16.68
N TYR A 242 6.19 -7.75 -15.50
CA TYR A 242 5.36 -6.56 -15.35
C TYR A 242 6.19 -5.34 -14.96
N ARG A 243 5.56 -4.16 -15.02
CA ARG A 243 6.19 -2.88 -14.70
C ARG A 243 5.25 -1.98 -13.90
N PHE A 244 5.81 -0.98 -13.23
CA PHE A 244 5.05 0.12 -12.68
C PHE A 244 5.00 1.29 -13.66
N ALA A 245 3.99 2.14 -13.46
CA ALA A 245 3.82 3.38 -14.20
C ALA A 245 3.53 4.56 -13.25
N PHE A 246 3.52 5.75 -13.84
CA PHE A 246 3.23 7.00 -13.18
C PHE A 246 2.17 7.74 -14.00
N GLU A 247 1.12 8.22 -13.33
CA GLU A 247 0.05 9.01 -13.93
C GLU A 247 0.08 10.44 -13.33
N PRO A 248 0.71 11.42 -14.02
CA PRO A 248 0.91 12.76 -13.49
C PRO A 248 -0.38 13.56 -13.32
N GLU A 249 -1.44 13.20 -14.05
CA GLU A 249 -2.74 13.87 -13.99
C GLU A 249 -3.63 13.33 -12.87
N ALA A 250 -3.36 12.15 -12.33
CA ALA A 250 -4.03 11.65 -11.14
C ALA A 250 -3.42 12.36 -9.92
N ILE A 251 -4.10 13.37 -9.39
CA ILE A 251 -3.57 14.23 -8.33
C ILE A 251 -4.25 13.93 -6.98
N ALA A 252 -3.41 13.83 -5.95
CA ALA A 252 -3.82 13.81 -4.55
C ALA A 252 -3.16 14.97 -3.79
N TYR A 253 -3.78 15.39 -2.69
CA TYR A 253 -3.33 16.48 -1.84
C TYR A 253 -3.04 15.95 -0.43
N ALA A 254 -1.81 16.13 0.02
CA ALA A 254 -1.37 15.78 1.37
C ALA A 254 -1.07 17.05 2.18
N THR A 255 -1.46 17.06 3.45
CA THR A 255 -1.15 18.16 4.37
C THR A 255 0.29 18.06 4.87
N LEU A 256 1.06 19.13 4.69
CA LEU A 256 2.44 19.21 5.14
C LEU A 256 2.54 19.62 6.61
N PRO A 257 3.55 19.12 7.34
CA PRO A 257 3.83 19.58 8.69
C PRO A 257 4.23 21.06 8.69
N THR A 258 3.62 21.82 9.60
CA THR A 258 3.86 23.25 9.81
C THR A 258 4.99 23.52 10.81
N ASN A 259 5.32 22.54 11.66
CA ASN A 259 6.34 22.68 12.70
C ASN A 259 7.71 22.18 12.23
N PHE A 260 8.78 22.94 12.47
CA PHE A 260 10.13 22.58 12.06
C PHE A 260 10.61 21.24 12.63
N PHE A 261 10.33 20.96 13.92
CA PHE A 261 10.69 19.68 14.53
C PHE A 261 9.92 18.50 13.92
N ALA A 262 8.66 18.71 13.52
CA ALA A 262 7.88 17.69 12.83
C ALA A 262 8.44 17.43 11.43
N LEU A 263 8.82 18.50 10.70
CA LEU A 263 9.52 18.39 9.41
C LEU A 263 10.84 17.61 9.56
N GLN A 264 11.67 17.98 10.53
CA GLN A 264 12.96 17.32 10.76
C GLN A 264 12.78 15.83 11.05
N ALA A 265 11.84 15.48 11.93
CA ALA A 265 11.52 14.10 12.24
C ALA A 265 11.04 13.32 11.00
N LEU A 266 10.18 13.93 10.18
CA LEU A 266 9.68 13.35 8.94
C LEU A 266 10.81 13.12 7.93
N GLN A 267 11.70 14.09 7.74
CA GLN A 267 12.83 13.98 6.80
C GLN A 267 13.82 12.90 7.24
N ILE A 268 14.17 12.84 8.53
CA ILE A 268 15.06 11.78 9.05
C ILE A 268 14.43 10.40 8.82
N ARG A 269 13.12 10.25 9.06
CA ARG A 269 12.40 9.01 8.79
C ARG A 269 12.44 8.68 7.30
N ASN A 270 12.12 9.63 6.43
CA ASN A 270 12.07 9.42 4.97
C ASN A 270 13.43 9.05 4.41
N LEU A 271 14.52 9.68 4.86
CA LEU A 271 15.88 9.34 4.46
C LEU A 271 16.25 7.91 4.86
N ARG A 272 15.96 7.54 6.12
CA ARG A 272 16.22 6.16 6.62
C ARG A 272 15.45 5.13 5.82
N VAL A 273 14.17 5.38 5.55
CA VAL A 273 13.32 4.48 4.76
C VAL A 273 13.86 4.34 3.35
N THR A 274 14.06 5.46 2.66
CA THR A 274 14.47 5.47 1.26
C THR A 274 15.81 4.75 1.09
N PHE A 275 16.78 4.98 1.98
CA PHE A 275 18.10 4.36 1.88
C PHE A 275 18.01 2.84 2.04
N ASN A 276 17.36 2.37 3.12
CA ASN A 276 17.28 0.93 3.37
C ASN A 276 16.45 0.21 2.28
N THR A 277 15.34 0.81 1.84
CA THR A 277 14.54 0.24 0.75
C THR A 277 15.31 0.22 -0.57
N GLN A 278 16.10 1.26 -0.87
CA GLN A 278 16.90 1.32 -2.09
C GLN A 278 18.01 0.28 -2.11
N VAL A 279 18.64 0.00 -0.95
CA VAL A 279 19.60 -1.09 -0.80
C VAL A 279 18.95 -2.44 -1.09
N GLU A 280 17.76 -2.71 -0.56
CA GLU A 280 17.01 -3.93 -0.87
C GLU A 280 16.64 -4.02 -2.36
N PHE A 281 16.20 -2.91 -2.94
CA PHE A 281 15.87 -2.86 -4.36
C PHE A 281 17.09 -3.15 -5.25
N GLN A 282 18.27 -2.67 -4.88
CA GLN A 282 19.52 -2.95 -5.61
C GLN A 282 19.84 -4.44 -5.69
N HIS A 283 19.49 -5.23 -4.66
CA HIS A 283 19.65 -6.68 -4.68
C HIS A 283 18.69 -7.34 -5.67
N VAL A 284 17.42 -6.90 -5.69
CA VAL A 284 16.40 -7.43 -6.61
C VAL A 284 16.65 -6.98 -8.06
N ALA A 285 17.09 -5.74 -8.26
CA ALA A 285 17.32 -5.12 -9.56
C ALA A 285 18.33 -5.91 -10.42
N LYS A 286 19.33 -6.54 -9.81
CA LYS A 286 20.29 -7.43 -10.50
C LYS A 286 19.61 -8.58 -11.24
N HIS A 287 18.48 -9.06 -10.72
CA HIS A 287 17.72 -10.17 -11.29
C HIS A 287 16.63 -9.71 -12.28
N LEU A 288 16.17 -8.46 -12.17
CA LEU A 288 15.15 -7.88 -13.06
C LEU A 288 15.71 -7.40 -14.40
N GLY A 289 17.02 -7.16 -14.48
CA GLY A 289 17.74 -6.83 -15.71
C GLY A 289 18.55 -5.53 -15.62
N LEU A 290 19.34 -5.28 -16.67
CA LEU A 290 20.34 -4.21 -16.69
C LEU A 290 19.76 -2.80 -16.50
N MET A 291 18.59 -2.52 -17.06
CA MET A 291 17.95 -1.19 -16.90
C MET A 291 17.50 -0.92 -15.46
N TYR A 292 16.93 -1.92 -14.77
CA TYR A 292 16.58 -1.79 -13.35
C TYR A 292 17.82 -1.57 -12.50
N TRP A 293 18.88 -2.32 -12.79
CA TRP A 293 20.14 -2.18 -12.08
C TRP A 293 20.77 -0.80 -12.27
N LEU A 294 20.78 -0.24 -13.48
CA LEU A 294 21.31 1.09 -13.76
C LEU A 294 20.52 2.20 -13.04
N ILE A 295 19.19 2.17 -13.14
CA ILE A 295 18.32 3.15 -12.45
C ILE A 295 18.50 3.04 -10.94
N SER A 296 18.54 1.82 -10.42
CA SER A 296 18.73 1.59 -8.99
C SER A 296 20.10 2.04 -8.49
N PHE A 297 21.15 1.81 -9.28
CA PHE A 297 22.52 2.20 -8.95
C PHE A 297 22.70 3.72 -8.98
N THR A 298 22.18 4.40 -10.01
CA THR A 298 22.23 5.87 -10.10
C THR A 298 21.51 6.53 -8.93
N LYS A 299 20.34 6.02 -8.53
CA LYS A 299 19.64 6.47 -7.32
C LYS A 299 20.45 6.26 -6.05
N LEU A 300 21.09 5.10 -5.90
CA LEU A 300 21.90 4.81 -4.72
C LEU A 300 23.09 5.78 -4.63
N LEU A 301 23.71 6.14 -5.76
CA LEU A 301 24.78 7.13 -5.82
C LEU A 301 24.30 8.54 -5.49
N ASP A 302 23.11 8.94 -5.97
CA ASP A 302 22.53 10.25 -5.67
C ASP A 302 22.20 10.42 -4.17
N MET A 303 21.98 9.31 -3.45
CA MET A 303 21.72 9.31 -2.02
C MET A 303 22.97 9.36 -1.13
N ILE A 304 24.16 9.02 -1.65
CA ILE A 304 25.44 8.95 -0.92
C ILE A 304 26.19 10.28 -1.04
#